data_AF-A0A257Y6D7-F1
#
_entry.id   AF-A0A257Y6D7-F1
#
_cell.length_a   1.000
_cell.length_b   1.000
_cell.length_c   1.000
_cell.angle_alpha   90.00
_cell.angle_beta   90.00
_cell.angle_gamma   90.00
#
_symmetry.space_group_name_H-M   'P 1'
#
loop_
_entity.id
_entity.type
_entity.pdbx_description
1 polymer ?
#
loop_
_entity_poly.entity_id
_entity_poly.type
_entity_poly.pdbx_seq_one_letter_code
_entity_poly.pdbx_strand_id
1 'polypeptide(L)'
;MPAREYNQNMRTKLVVFGITGDLSRRKLLPALDRIISTGDFDDLSVIGVSRRKVDVHELIANTLGSSSELSNRMSIFSMASWSETFGFATVFSNG
;
A
#
# COMPACT_ATOMS: atom_id res chain seq x y z
N MET A 1 3.73 10.93 39.79
CA MET A 1 3.62 11.11 38.34
C MET A 1 3.70 9.74 37.69
N PRO A 2 2.60 9.13 37.19
CA PRO A 2 2.71 7.91 36.40
C PRO A 2 3.18 8.28 34.99
N ALA A 3 4.14 7.54 34.45
CA ALA A 3 4.54 7.68 33.06
C ALA A 3 3.32 7.39 32.16
N ARG A 4 3.06 8.26 31.18
CA ARG A 4 2.04 7.97 30.17
C ARG A 4 2.41 6.68 29.46
N GLU A 5 1.61 5.64 29.63
CA GLU A 5 1.63 4.44 28.81
C GLU A 5 1.34 4.88 27.36
N TYR A 6 2.39 4.97 26.55
CA TYR A 6 2.25 5.25 25.13
C TYR A 6 1.65 3.99 24.52
N ASN A 7 0.33 3.98 24.31
CA ASN A 7 -0.32 2.91 23.55
C ASN A 7 0.39 2.79 22.20
N GLN A 8 1.12 1.70 22.01
CA GLN A 8 1.93 1.39 20.82
C GLN A 8 1.10 1.06 19.57
N ASN A 9 -0.19 1.37 19.58
CA ASN A 9 -1.14 1.07 18.51
C ASN A 9 -1.08 2.15 17.40
N MET A 10 0.09 2.33 16.79
CA MET A 10 0.28 3.19 15.63
C MET A 10 -0.34 2.54 14.38
N ARG A 11 -1.65 2.75 14.18
CA ARG A 11 -2.35 2.41 12.93
C ARG A 11 -1.80 3.21 11.77
N THR A 12 -0.97 2.57 10.96
CA THR A 12 -0.26 3.23 9.86
C THR A 12 -0.93 2.85 8.55
N LYS A 13 -1.45 3.85 7.83
CA LYS A 13 -1.95 3.68 6.46
C LYS A 13 -0.96 4.29 5.48
N LEU A 14 -0.33 3.46 4.66
CA LEU A 14 0.63 3.88 3.65
C LEU A 14 -0.03 3.89 2.28
N VAL A 15 -0.15 5.07 1.66
CA VAL A 15 -0.69 5.21 0.30
C VAL A 15 0.47 5.35 -0.69
N VAL A 16 0.55 4.47 -1.68
CA VAL A 16 1.63 4.44 -2.67
C VAL A 16 1.06 4.64 -4.07
N PHE A 17 1.31 5.80 -4.65
CA PHE A 17 0.99 6.07 -6.05
C PHE A 17 2.03 5.44 -6.97
N GLY A 18 1.56 4.81 -8.04
CA GLY A 18 2.43 4.09 -8.97
C GLY A 18 2.97 2.78 -8.40
N ILE A 19 2.17 2.06 -7.59
CA ILE A 19 2.56 0.78 -6.98
C ILE A 19 3.00 -0.29 -7.99
N THR A 20 2.57 -0.16 -9.25
CA THR A 20 2.94 -1.03 -10.37
C THR A 20 4.23 -0.60 -11.07
N GLY A 21 4.83 0.50 -10.62
CA GLY A 21 6.06 1.07 -11.16
C GLY A 21 7.27 0.22 -10.80
N ASP A 22 8.36 0.50 -11.52
CA ASP A 22 9.60 -0.25 -11.43
C ASP A 22 10.28 -0.12 -10.05
N LEU A 23 10.28 1.09 -9.46
CA LEU A 23 10.77 1.30 -8.09
C LEU A 23 9.97 0.49 -7.08
N SER A 24 8.64 0.47 -7.25
CA SER A 24 7.76 -0.22 -6.33
C SER A 24 8.01 -1.73 -6.36
N ARG A 25 8.14 -2.31 -7.54
CA ARG A 25 8.44 -3.75 -7.71
C ARG A 25 9.83 -4.12 -7.23
N ARG A 26 10.86 -3.35 -7.58
CA ARG A 26 12.26 -3.73 -7.29
C ARG A 26 12.69 -3.44 -5.86
N LYS A 27 12.06 -2.48 -5.17
CA LYS A 27 12.54 -1.97 -3.88
C LYS A 27 11.45 -1.83 -2.83
N LEU A 28 10.31 -1.24 -3.17
CA LEU A 28 9.28 -0.91 -2.16
C LEU A 28 8.52 -2.15 -1.67
N LEU A 29 7.99 -2.96 -2.59
CA LEU A 29 7.24 -4.17 -2.25
C LEU A 29 8.13 -5.18 -1.50
N PRO A 30 9.39 -5.46 -1.92
CA PRO A 30 10.28 -6.32 -1.14
C PRO A 30 10.64 -5.76 0.23
N ALA A 31 10.75 -4.43 0.36
CA ALA A 31 11.03 -3.81 1.66
C ALA A 31 9.81 -3.91 2.59
N LEU A 32 8.60 -3.65 2.09
CA LEU A 32 7.37 -3.76 2.88
C LEU A 32 7.12 -5.20 3.35
N ASP A 33 7.37 -6.18 2.48
CA ASP A 33 7.25 -7.59 2.84
C ASP A 33 8.20 -7.97 3.98
N ARG A 34 9.47 -7.54 3.90
CA ARG A 34 10.44 -7.72 4.99
C ARG A 34 10.01 -7.02 6.28
N ILE A 35 9.52 -5.79 6.19
CA ILE A 35 9.04 -5.03 7.35
C ILE A 35 7.87 -5.75 8.02
N ILE A 36 6.89 -6.23 7.25
CA ILE A 36 5.76 -6.99 7.79
C ILE A 36 6.22 -8.30 8.42
N SER A 37 7.20 -9.00 7.82
CA SER A 37 7.74 -10.24 8.36
C SER A 37 8.45 -10.09 9.72
N THR A 38 8.83 -8.86 10.11
CA THR A 38 9.44 -8.62 11.42
C THR A 38 8.43 -8.69 12.57
N GLY A 39 7.13 -8.56 12.30
CA GLY A 39 6.08 -8.53 13.33
C GLY A 39 5.95 -7.20 14.09
N ASP A 40 6.85 -6.24 13.86
CA ASP A 40 6.84 -4.94 14.58
C ASP A 40 5.72 -3.98 14.11
N PHE A 41 5.01 -4.34 13.03
CA PHE A 41 4.04 -3.46 12.36
C PHE A 41 2.69 -4.15 12.13
N ASP A 42 2.10 -4.65 13.22
CA ASP A 42 0.84 -5.40 13.17
C ASP A 42 -0.35 -4.62 12.58
N ASP A 43 -0.34 -3.28 12.69
CA ASP A 43 -1.44 -2.42 12.28
C ASP A 43 -1.12 -1.60 11.00
N LEU A 44 -0.21 -2.11 10.16
CA LEU A 44 0.16 -1.52 8.86
C LEU A 44 -0.81 -1.96 7.76
N SER A 45 -1.44 -0.98 7.11
CA SER A 45 -2.27 -1.17 5.92
C SER A 45 -1.67 -0.42 4.72
N VAL A 46 -1.50 -1.12 3.60
CA VAL A 46 -0.89 -0.56 2.38
C VAL A 46 -1.97 -0.37 1.32
N ILE A 47 -2.06 0.85 0.78
CA ILE A 47 -3.01 1.22 -0.28
C ILE A 47 -2.19 1.56 -1.52
N GLY A 48 -2.16 0.66 -2.49
CA GLY A 48 -1.53 0.88 -3.78
C GLY A 48 -2.49 1.59 -4.74
N VAL A 49 -2.02 2.63 -5.41
CA VAL A 49 -2.78 3.32 -6.47
C VAL A 49 -2.06 3.15 -7.79
N SER A 50 -2.78 2.79 -8.84
CA SER A 50 -2.23 2.69 -10.18
C SER A 50 -3.19 3.20 -11.24
N ARG A 51 -2.68 3.46 -12.45
CA ARG A 51 -3.51 3.94 -13.57
C ARG A 51 -4.34 2.83 -14.23
N ARG A 52 -3.96 1.57 -14.04
CA ARG A 52 -4.58 0.40 -14.68
C ARG A 52 -5.25 -0.44 -13.61
N LYS A 53 -6.27 -1.23 -13.99
CA LYS A 53 -6.79 -2.25 -13.07
C LYS A 53 -5.72 -3.35 -12.94
N VAL A 54 -5.27 -3.61 -11.73
CA VAL A 54 -4.27 -4.63 -11.41
C VAL A 54 -4.73 -5.37 -10.18
N ASP A 55 -4.60 -6.69 -10.22
CA ASP A 55 -4.90 -7.56 -9.09
C ASP A 55 -3.73 -7.54 -8.07
N VAL A 56 -4.08 -7.48 -6.79
CA VAL A 56 -3.09 -7.45 -5.70
C VAL A 56 -2.30 -8.75 -5.65
N HIS A 57 -2.97 -9.89 -5.73
CA HIS A 57 -2.31 -11.20 -5.63
C HIS A 57 -1.41 -11.43 -6.84
N GLU A 58 -1.85 -11.04 -8.05
CA GLU A 58 -1.02 -11.10 -9.25
C GLU A 58 0.22 -10.21 -9.15
N LEU A 59 0.08 -8.97 -8.68
CA LEU A 59 1.23 -8.06 -8.52
C LEU A 59 2.24 -8.59 -7.51
N ILE A 60 1.76 -9.09 -6.36
CA ILE A 60 2.61 -9.63 -5.31
C ILE A 60 3.27 -10.94 -5.77
N ALA A 61 2.52 -11.86 -6.37
CA ALA A 61 3.07 -13.12 -6.89
C ALA A 61 4.18 -12.88 -7.91
N ASN A 62 3.99 -11.93 -8.83
CA ASN A 62 4.99 -11.57 -9.84
C ASN A 62 6.24 -10.86 -9.28
N THR A 63 6.16 -10.28 -8.09
CA THR A 63 7.24 -9.48 -7.50
C THR A 63 7.99 -10.21 -6.39
N LEU A 64 7.25 -10.92 -5.53
CA LEU A 64 7.73 -11.52 -4.29
C LEU A 64 7.54 -13.05 -4.24
N GLY A 65 6.72 -13.61 -5.15
CA GLY A 65 6.32 -15.01 -5.11
C GLY A 65 5.03 -15.23 -4.30
N SER A 66 4.54 -16.48 -4.29
CA SER A 66 3.21 -16.83 -3.77
C SER A 66 3.07 -16.85 -2.24
N SER A 67 4.16 -16.64 -1.48
CA SER A 67 4.19 -16.84 -0.02
C SER A 67 4.21 -15.54 0.80
N SER A 68 3.84 -14.40 0.21
CA SER A 68 3.94 -13.09 0.86
C SER A 68 2.68 -12.71 1.63
N GLU A 69 2.85 -12.45 2.94
CA GLU A 69 1.83 -11.93 3.86
C GLU A 69 1.36 -10.49 3.52
N LEU A 70 2.15 -9.77 2.72
CA LEU A 70 1.80 -8.43 2.25
C LEU A 70 0.49 -8.42 1.45
N SER A 71 0.15 -9.52 0.76
CA SER A 71 -1.08 -9.63 -0.02
C SER A 71 -2.36 -9.43 0.81
N ASN A 72 -2.37 -9.92 2.06
CA ASN A 72 -3.52 -9.80 2.97
C ASN A 72 -3.66 -8.39 3.57
N ARG A 73 -2.59 -7.58 3.54
CA ARG A 73 -2.53 -6.25 4.14
C ARG A 73 -2.51 -5.12 3.11
N MET A 74 -2.47 -5.47 1.82
CA MET A 74 -2.45 -4.54 0.71
C MET A 74 -3.79 -4.50 -0.02
N SER A 75 -4.24 -3.29 -0.36
CA SER A 75 -5.37 -3.07 -1.27
C SER A 75 -4.89 -2.23 -2.45
N ILE A 76 -5.28 -2.58 -3.67
CA ILE A 76 -4.97 -1.78 -4.87
C ILE A 76 -6.23 -1.15 -5.43
N PHE A 77 -6.08 0.11 -5.84
CA PHE A 77 -7.11 0.83 -6.57
C PHE A 77 -6.61 1.40 -7.88
N SER A 78 -7.51 1.45 -8.86
CA SER A 78 -7.27 2.11 -10.14
C SER A 78 -7.73 3.56 -10.09
N MET A 79 -6.90 4.47 -10.56
CA MET A 79 -7.17 5.91 -10.61
C MET A 79 -8.38 6.24 -11.48
N ALA A 80 -8.67 5.43 -12.51
CA ALA A 80 -9.87 5.56 -13.33
C ALA A 80 -11.17 5.34 -12.54
N SER A 81 -11.13 4.57 -11.45
CA SER A 81 -12.26 4.38 -10.53
C SER A 81 -12.29 5.46 -9.44
N TRP A 82 -11.16 6.11 -9.15
CA TRP A 82 -11.09 7.18 -8.14
C TRP A 82 -11.75 8.48 -8.58
N SER A 83 -11.76 8.79 -9.87
CA SER A 83 -12.50 9.95 -10.39
C SER A 83 -14.01 9.83 -10.13
N GLU A 84 -14.55 8.60 -10.21
CA GLU A 84 -15.95 8.31 -9.95
C GLU A 84 -16.28 8.31 -8.45
N THR A 85 -15.39 7.76 -7.62
CA THR A 85 -15.63 7.60 -6.17
C THR A 85 -15.35 8.87 -5.36
N PHE A 86 -14.40 9.72 -5.79
CA PHE A 86 -13.88 10.79 -4.94
C PHE A 86 -13.98 12.21 -5.53
N GLY A 87 -14.44 12.42 -6.77
CA GLY A 87 -14.65 13.78 -7.32
C GLY A 87 -13.40 14.69 -7.38
N PHE A 88 -12.22 14.22 -6.98
CA PHE A 88 -10.96 14.98 -6.92
C PHE A 88 -10.34 15.25 -8.31
N ALA A 89 -10.87 14.65 -9.38
CA ALA A 89 -10.32 14.75 -10.73
C ALA A 89 -10.32 16.18 -11.30
N THR A 90 -11.16 17.09 -10.77
CA THR A 90 -11.19 18.50 -11.22
C THR A 90 -10.06 19.35 -10.62
N VAL A 91 -9.43 18.93 -9.51
CA VAL A 91 -8.42 19.76 -8.80
C VAL A 91 -7.03 19.67 -9.44
N PHE A 92 -6.75 18.63 -10.23
CA PHE A 92 -5.44 18.42 -10.86
C PHE A 92 -5.44 18.60 -12.39
N SER A 93 -6.55 19.05 -12.99
CA SER A 93 -6.65 19.22 -14.46
C SER A 93 -6.39 20.65 -14.98
N ASN A 94 -5.80 21.54 -14.17
CA ASN A 94 -5.30 22.82 -14.67
C ASN A 94 -3.78 22.88 -14.51
N GLY A 95 -3.10 22.46 -15.58
CA GLY A 95 -1.67 22.52 -15.82
C GLY A 95 -1.39 22.14 -17.25
#